data_AF-A0A937Z999-F1
#
_entry.id   AF-A0A937Z999-F1
#
_cell.length_a   1.000
_cell.length_b   1.000
_cell.length_c   1.000
_cell.angle_alpha   90.00
_cell.angle_beta   90.00
_cell.angle_gamma   90.00
#
_symmetry.space_group_name_H-M   'P 1'
#
loop_
_entity.id
_entity.type
_entity.pdbx_description
1 polymer ?
#
loop_
_entity_poly.entity_id
_entity_poly.type
_entity_poly.pdbx_seq_one_letter_code
_entity_poly.pdbx_strand_id
1 'polypeptide(L)' 'MKPSRIVIAVLIAYLGSYVAFRLANTEIWEKDNRPYVIFPSGAGVILYYTWRPVEYIDGWLTGIGFHIGPHQE' A
#
# COMPACT_ATOMS: atom_id res chain seq x y z
N MET A 1 3.69 25.88 -11.94
CA MET A 1 2.68 25.51 -12.95
C MET A 1 1.48 24.91 -12.23
N LYS A 2 0.23 25.29 -12.57
CA LYS A 2 -0.95 24.70 -11.93
C LYS A 2 -1.18 23.29 -12.52
N PRO A 3 -1.35 22.24 -11.71
CA PRO A 3 -1.63 20.91 -12.24
C PRO A 3 -2.97 20.91 -12.98
N SER A 4 -3.04 20.17 -14.09
CA SER A 4 -4.29 20.04 -14.84
C SER A 4 -5.31 19.23 -14.03
N ARG A 5 -6.60 19.42 -14.32
CA ARG A 5 -7.68 18.64 -13.69
C ARG A 5 -7.50 17.13 -13.89
N ILE A 6 -6.95 16.73 -15.04
CA ILE A 6 -6.66 15.33 -15.36
C ILE A 6 -5.59 14.78 -14.41
N VAL A 7 -4.49 15.52 -14.21
CA VAL A 7 -3.43 15.12 -13.28
C VAL A 7 -3.98 14.97 -11.87
N ILE A 8 -4.82 15.91 -11.42
CA ILE A 8 -5.47 15.84 -10.11
C ILE A 8 -6.37 14.59 -10.02
N ALA A 9 -7.19 14.32 -11.03
CA ALA A 9 -8.07 13.15 -11.05
C ALA A 9 -7.28 11.83 -11.02
N VAL A 10 -6.18 11.73 -11.77
CA VAL A 10 -5.28 10.56 -11.75
C VAL A 10 -4.65 10.37 -10.38
N LEU A 11 -4.17 11.45 -9.75
CA LEU A 11 -3.60 11.37 -8.39
C LEU A 11 -4.64 10.91 -7.36
N ILE A 12 -5.87 11.42 -7.45
CA ILE A 12 -6.96 11.00 -6.57
C ILE A 12 -7.27 9.52 -6.79
N ALA A 13 -7.36 9.06 -8.04
CA ALA A 13 -7.61 7.65 -8.33
C ALA A 13 -6.48 6.75 -7.83
N TYR A 14 -5.22 7.18 -8.02
CA TYR A 14 -4.04 6.47 -7.54
C TYR A 14 -4.00 6.34 -6.01
N LEU A 15 -4.20 7.45 -5.28
CA LEU A 15 -4.24 7.43 -3.82
C LEU A 15 -5.48 6.70 -3.28
N GLY A 16 -6.65 6.91 -3.89
CA GLY A 16 -7.90 6.27 -3.48
C GLY A 16 -7.85 4.75 -3.65
N SER A 17 -7.30 4.27 -4.77
CA SER A 17 -7.11 2.83 -4.99
C SER A 17 -6.13 2.22 -4.00
N TYR A 18 -5.05 2.93 -3.67
CA TYR A 18 -4.14 2.52 -2.60
C TYR A 18 -4.84 2.41 -1.25
N VAL A 19 -5.60 3.42 -0.83
CA VAL A 19 -6.31 3.38 0.46
C VAL A 19 -7.30 2.22 0.52
N ALA A 20 -8.07 2.00 -0.55
CA ALA A 20 -9.00 0.89 -0.62
C ALA A 20 -8.26 -0.47 -0.51
N PHE A 21 -7.14 -0.62 -1.22
CA PHE A 21 -6.32 -1.84 -1.16
C PHE A 21 -5.73 -2.07 0.24
N ARG A 22 -5.14 -1.03 0.84
CA ARG A 22 -4.58 -1.06 2.19
C ARG A 22 -5.61 -1.57 3.19
N LEU A 23 -6.81 -1.02 3.19
CA LEU A 23 -7.87 -1.42 4.13
C LEU A 23 -8.32 -2.87 3.93
N ALA A 24 -8.35 -3.35 2.70
CA ALA A 24 -8.79 -4.71 2.38
C ALA A 24 -7.74 -5.80 2.65
N ASN A 25 -6.45 -5.42 2.67
CA ASN A 25 -5.33 -6.39 2.73
C ASN A 25 -4.42 -6.14 3.94
N THR A 26 -4.90 -5.44 4.97
CA THR A 26 -4.14 -5.29 6.22
C THR A 26 -4.40 -6.49 7.13
N GLU A 27 -3.33 -7.12 7.58
CA GLU A 27 -3.33 -8.20 8.56
C GLU A 27 -2.42 -7.86 9.74
N ILE A 28 -2.74 -8.34 10.94
CA ILE A 28 -1.83 -8.24 12.09
C ILE A 28 -0.93 -9.46 12.08
N TRP A 29 0.40 -9.26 12.11
CA TRP A 29 1.32 -10.37 12.26
C TRP A 29 1.42 -10.76 13.74
N GLU A 30 1.06 -12.00 14.07
CA GLU A 30 1.07 -12.47 15.46
C GLU A 30 2.46 -12.43 16.13
N LYS A 31 3.53 -12.49 15.33
CA LYS A 31 4.92 -12.53 15.80
C LYS A 31 5.36 -11.25 16.51
N ASP A 32 4.91 -10.10 16.02
CA ASP A 32 5.29 -8.79 16.55
C ASP A 32 4.09 -7.89 16.89
N ASN A 33 2.88 -8.40 16.67
CA ASN A 33 1.61 -7.72 16.88
C ASN A 33 1.49 -6.39 16.12
N ARG A 34 2.14 -6.29 14.94
CA ARG A 34 2.09 -5.10 14.08
C ARG A 34 1.23 -5.33 12.84
N PRO A 35 0.60 -4.26 12.31
CA PRO A 35 -0.14 -4.35 11.06
C PRO A 35 0.80 -4.39 9.86
N TYR A 36 0.42 -5.19 8.87
CA TYR A 36 1.10 -5.33 7.58
C TYR A 36 0.08 -5.34 6.46
N VAL A 37 0.34 -4.58 5.40
CA VAL A 37 -0.39 -4.73 4.13
C VAL A 37 0.24 -5.87 3.35
N ILE A 38 -0.57 -6.86 3.00
CA ILE A 38 -0.17 -8.07 2.31
C ILE A 38 -0.39 -7.91 0.81
N PHE A 39 0.68 -8.02 0.04
CA PHE A 39 0.60 -8.05 -1.41
C PHE A 39 0.62 -9.50 -1.90
N PRO A 40 -0.34 -9.94 -2.72
CA PRO A 40 -0.33 -11.32 -3.21
C PRO A 40 0.90 -11.58 -4.07
N SER A 41 1.47 -12.78 -3.95
CA SER A 41 2.57 -13.21 -4.80
C SER A 41 2.18 -13.21 -6.29
N GLY A 42 3.18 -13.15 -7.18
CA GLY A 42 2.95 -13.11 -8.62
C GLY A 42 2.49 -11.72 -9.08
N ALA A 43 1.23 -11.60 -9.51
CA ALA A 43 0.72 -10.35 -10.07
C ALA A 43 0.72 -9.17 -9.06
N GLY A 44 0.63 -9.43 -7.76
CA GLY A 44 0.66 -8.39 -6.72
C GLY A 44 2.03 -7.74 -6.53
N VAL A 45 3.12 -8.30 -7.08
CA VAL A 45 4.44 -7.65 -7.12
C VAL A 45 4.37 -6.31 -7.87
N ILE A 46 3.55 -6.24 -8.93
CA ILE A 46 3.38 -5.00 -9.70
C ILE A 46 2.70 -3.95 -8.83
N LEU A 47 1.67 -4.33 -8.07
CA LEU A 47 0.96 -3.43 -7.18
C LEU A 47 1.88 -2.90 -6.07
N TYR A 48 2.71 -3.77 -5.49
CA TYR A 48 3.72 -3.40 -4.50
C TYR A 48 4.65 -2.30 -5.01
N TYR A 49 5.18 -2.44 -6.24
CA TYR A 49 6.04 -1.40 -6.80
C TYR A 49 5.28 -0.16 -7.26
N THR A 50 4.02 -0.32 -7.65
CA THR A 50 3.16 0.79 -8.08
C THR A 50 2.84 1.73 -6.92
N TRP A 51 2.57 1.19 -5.73
CA TRP A 51 2.24 1.97 -4.54
C TRP A 51 3.44 2.27 -3.63
N ARG A 52 4.62 1.72 -3.92
CA ARG A 52 5.83 1.91 -3.12
C ARG A 52 6.13 3.35 -2.68
N PRO A 53 5.97 4.39 -3.52
CA PRO A 53 6.17 5.77 -3.08
C PRO A 53 5.25 6.19 -1.93
N VAL A 54 3.98 5.78 -1.98
CA VAL A 54 2.98 6.10 -0.94
C VAL A 54 3.21 5.23 0.29
N GLU A 55 3.58 3.97 0.10
CA GLU A 55 3.90 3.04 1.20
C GLU A 55 5.02 3.56 2.10
N TYR A 56 6.06 4.19 1.55
CA TYR A 56 7.10 4.79 2.38
C TYR A 56 6.56 5.89 3.30
N ILE A 57 5.64 6.70 2.79
CA ILE A 57 5.02 7.78 3.55
C ILE A 57 4.06 7.20 4.60
N ASP A 58 3.21 6.25 4.22
CA ASP A 58 2.26 5.61 5.13
C ASP A 58 2.99 4.84 6.24
N GLY A 59 3.99 4.03 5.91
CA GLY A 59 4.79 3.29 6.89
C GLY A 59 5.49 4.23 7.88
N TRP A 60 5.99 5.38 7.41
CA TRP A 60 6.58 6.38 8.29
C TRP A 60 5.55 7.04 9.22
N LEU A 61 4.32 7.29 8.74
CA LEU A 61 3.27 7.95 9.52
C LEU A 61 2.53 7.00 10.47
N THR A 62 2.33 5.75 10.09
CA THR A 62 1.44 4.81 10.80
C THR A 62 2.18 3.63 11.41
N GLY A 63 3.45 3.42 11.06
CA GLY A 63 4.23 2.26 11.51
C GLY A 63 3.78 0.94 10.87
N ILE A 64 2.90 0.97 9.87
CA ILE A 64 2.46 -0.22 9.14
C ILE A 64 3.59 -0.77 8.27
N GLY A 65 3.71 -2.10 8.22
CA GLY A 65 4.63 -2.79 7.33
C GLY A 65 3.99 -3.15 5.99
N PHE A 66 4.83 -3.52 5.02
CA PHE A 66 4.40 -3.94 3.69
C PHE A 66 5.29 -5.09 3.23
N HIS A 67 4.72 -6.18 2.74
CA HIS A 67 5.50 -7.25 2.11
C HIS A 67 4.69 -8.03 1.08
N ILE A 68 5.40 -8.83 0.29
CA ILE A 68 4.85 -9.67 -0.76
C ILE A 68 4.77 -11.10 -0.25
N GLY A 69 3.59 -11.71 -0.39
CA GLY A 69 3.29 -13.06 0.10
C GLY A 69 2.73 -13.02 1.52
N PRO A 70 2.31 -14.18 2.06
CA PRO A 70 1.77 -14.27 3.41
C PRO A 70 2.87 -14.12 4.47
N HIS A 71 2.48 -13.84 5.72
CA HIS A 71 3.37 -13.98 6.86
C HIS A 71 3.94 -15.40 6.93
N GLN A 72 5.24 -15.49 7.22
CA GLN A 72 5.92 -16.75 7.50
C GLN A 72 6.22 -16.81 9.01
N GLU A 73 6.07 -17.98 9.63
CA GLU A 73 6.31 -18.20 11.07
C GLU A 73 7.81 -18.08 11.42
#